data_AF-A0A356TLH9-F1
#
_entry.id   AF-A0A356TLH9-F1
#
_cell.length_a   1.000
_cell.length_b   1.000
_cell.length_c   1.000
_cell.angle_alpha   90.00
_cell.angle_beta   90.00
_cell.angle_gamma   90.00
#
_symmetry.space_group_name_H-M   'P 1'
#
loop_
_entity.id
_entity.type
_entity.pdbx_description
1 polymer ?
#
loop_
_entity_poly.entity_id
_entity_poly.type
_entity_poly.pdbx_seq_one_letter_code
_entity_poly.pdbx_strand_id
1 'polypeptide(L)'
;GMWLAETACDTESLEVLAEEGIRFTVLAPHQCARVRRPGGEWLDVSGQRVDPRRAYVTELPSGKRIALFFYDGPISRGVAFERLLDDGYRFAERLMGAFEPERDERQLVHIATDGETYGHHHAYGEMALAVALSHIEADPDVRLTNYAEFLELHPPTWEAQIAERTSWSCAHGIERWRADCGCNSGTGWHQRWRAPLREALDWLRAELDRELEEAARELLPDVWAARDAYIGVVLDRSEESRQRFFDAQCERALTPAEVQRALELLELSRHAMLMYTSCGWFFDELSDLSTIQVLQYAGRAVQLATGLFGDRFELGFRERLAA
;
A
#
# COMPACT_ATOMS: atom_id res chain seq x y z
N GLY A 1 5.13 10.55 -4.87
CA GLY A 1 5.30 9.09 -4.99
C GLY A 1 4.31 8.41 -4.08
N MET A 2 4.13 7.11 -4.23
CA MET A 2 3.22 6.32 -3.40
C MET A 2 3.94 5.09 -2.84
N TRP A 3 3.72 4.80 -1.57
CA TRP A 3 4.07 3.52 -0.96
C TRP A 3 2.86 2.59 -1.05
N LEU A 4 2.95 1.55 -1.88
CA LEU A 4 1.92 0.53 -1.96
C LEU A 4 1.95 -0.31 -0.67
N ALA A 5 0.78 -0.66 -0.13
CA ALA A 5 0.72 -1.51 1.07
C ALA A 5 1.50 -2.80 0.84
N GLU A 6 2.44 -3.11 1.72
CA GLU A 6 3.34 -4.26 1.60
C GLU A 6 4.20 -4.27 0.32
N THR A 7 4.33 -3.11 -0.33
CA THR A 7 4.84 -2.95 -1.71
C THR A 7 4.17 -3.91 -2.70
N ALA A 8 2.96 -4.39 -2.38
CA ALA A 8 2.23 -5.36 -3.18
C ALA A 8 1.89 -4.72 -4.54
N CYS A 9 2.39 -5.31 -5.62
CA CYS A 9 2.43 -4.65 -6.92
C CYS A 9 2.29 -5.64 -8.08
N ASP A 10 1.54 -5.20 -9.08
CA ASP A 10 1.42 -5.76 -10.42
C ASP A 10 1.26 -4.62 -11.43
N THR A 11 1.24 -4.94 -12.72
CA THR A 11 1.13 -3.93 -13.78
C THR A 11 -0.16 -3.10 -13.65
N GLU A 12 -1.28 -3.71 -13.26
CA GLU A 12 -2.56 -3.01 -13.04
C GLU A 12 -2.44 -1.96 -11.92
N SER A 13 -1.80 -2.32 -10.81
CA SER A 13 -1.54 -1.39 -9.71
C SER A 13 -0.70 -0.18 -10.18
N LEU A 14 0.32 -0.41 -11.01
CA LEU A 14 1.15 0.67 -11.56
C LEU A 14 0.38 1.56 -12.55
N GLU A 15 -0.54 1.00 -13.33
CA GLU A 15 -1.44 1.76 -14.21
C GLU A 15 -2.32 2.72 -13.42
N VAL A 16 -2.96 2.22 -12.35
CA VAL A 16 -3.79 3.06 -11.47
C VAL A 16 -2.96 4.18 -10.84
N LEU A 17 -1.74 3.89 -10.37
CA LEU A 17 -0.85 4.95 -9.86
C LEU A 17 -0.55 6.00 -10.92
N ALA A 18 -0.22 5.59 -12.15
CA ALA A 18 0.08 6.51 -13.24
C ALA A 18 -1.16 7.29 -13.72
N GLU A 19 -2.35 6.70 -13.63
CA GLU A 19 -3.65 7.35 -13.85
C GLU A 19 -3.90 8.49 -12.87
N GLU A 20 -3.61 8.28 -11.60
CA GLU A 20 -3.75 9.28 -10.54
C GLU A 20 -2.56 10.28 -10.48
N GLY A 21 -1.69 10.29 -11.50
CA GLY A 21 -0.57 11.23 -11.59
C GLY A 21 0.58 10.94 -10.63
N ILE A 22 0.62 9.76 -10.01
CA ILE A 22 1.75 9.33 -9.18
C ILE A 22 2.95 9.02 -10.06
N ARG A 23 4.05 9.74 -9.82
CA ARG A 23 5.25 9.66 -10.67
C ARG A 23 6.23 8.53 -10.33
N PHE A 24 6.17 8.01 -9.10
CA PHE A 24 7.07 6.94 -8.67
C PHE A 24 6.51 6.11 -7.51
N THR A 25 7.01 4.88 -7.39
CA THR A 25 6.83 4.02 -6.22
C THR A 25 8.15 3.33 -5.83
N VAL A 26 8.15 2.64 -4.69
CA VAL A 26 9.29 1.94 -4.10
C VAL A 26 8.93 0.46 -3.97
N LEU A 27 9.82 -0.42 -4.41
CA LEU A 27 9.62 -1.88 -4.43
C LEU A 27 10.83 -2.61 -3.84
N ALA A 28 10.64 -3.85 -3.42
CA ALA A 28 11.72 -4.73 -3.00
C ALA A 28 12.55 -5.25 -4.18
N PRO A 29 13.84 -5.55 -3.99
CA PRO A 29 14.73 -5.93 -5.09
C PRO A 29 14.31 -7.23 -5.80
N HIS A 30 13.62 -8.16 -5.14
CA HIS A 30 13.09 -9.37 -5.80
C HIS A 30 11.86 -9.10 -6.67
N GLN A 31 11.23 -7.93 -6.54
CA GLN A 31 10.12 -7.53 -7.38
C GLN A 31 10.58 -7.00 -8.74
N CYS A 32 11.88 -6.86 -8.98
CA CYS A 32 12.45 -6.59 -10.30
C CYS A 32 12.74 -7.91 -11.02
N ALA A 33 12.08 -8.13 -12.16
CA ALA A 33 12.33 -9.31 -13.00
C ALA A 33 13.51 -9.07 -13.95
N ARG A 34 13.49 -7.93 -14.65
CA ARG A 34 14.49 -7.61 -15.69
C ARG A 34 14.79 -6.13 -15.73
N VAL A 35 16.00 -5.78 -16.17
CA VAL A 35 16.40 -4.40 -16.43
C VAL A 35 17.08 -4.28 -17.78
N ARG A 36 17.07 -3.08 -18.35
CA ARG A 36 17.71 -2.79 -19.63
C ARG A 36 18.24 -1.35 -19.64
N ARG A 37 19.44 -1.16 -20.17
CA ARG A 37 19.96 0.17 -20.56
C ARG A 37 19.24 0.66 -21.82
N PRO A 38 19.13 1.98 -22.08
CA PRO A 38 18.57 2.50 -23.33
C PRO A 38 19.11 1.78 -24.57
N GLY A 39 18.22 1.17 -25.36
CA GLY A 39 18.58 0.45 -26.59
C GLY A 39 19.39 -0.85 -26.38
N GLY A 40 19.55 -1.32 -25.14
CA GLY A 40 20.23 -2.57 -24.81
C GLY A 40 19.34 -3.81 -24.85
N GLU A 41 19.89 -4.93 -24.41
CA GLU A 41 19.12 -6.16 -24.19
C GLU A 41 18.57 -6.21 -22.76
N TRP A 42 17.48 -6.96 -22.57
CA TRP A 42 16.93 -7.23 -21.25
C TRP A 42 17.83 -8.20 -20.48
N LEU A 43 18.22 -7.83 -19.27
CA LEU A 43 19.00 -8.62 -18.35
C LEU A 43 18.11 -9.14 -17.23
N ASP A 44 18.19 -10.45 -16.95
CA ASP A 44 17.47 -11.07 -15.85
C ASP A 44 18.14 -10.74 -14.50
N VAL A 45 17.40 -10.02 -13.66
CA VAL A 45 17.84 -9.61 -12.31
C VAL A 45 17.00 -10.25 -11.20
N SER A 46 16.27 -11.32 -11.53
CA SER A 46 15.51 -12.12 -10.56
C SER A 46 16.40 -12.54 -9.39
N GLY A 47 15.81 -12.81 -8.22
CA GLY A 47 16.61 -13.17 -7.04
C GLY A 47 17.45 -12.02 -6.50
N GLN A 48 16.89 -10.80 -6.52
CA GLN A 48 17.44 -9.60 -5.86
C GLN A 48 18.76 -9.09 -6.45
N ARG A 49 18.97 -9.22 -7.77
CA ARG A 49 20.20 -8.76 -8.46
C ARG A 49 20.08 -7.37 -9.08
N VAL A 50 18.94 -6.70 -8.90
CA VAL A 50 18.75 -5.32 -9.37
C VAL A 50 19.68 -4.38 -8.60
N ASP A 51 20.32 -3.44 -9.29
CA ASP A 51 21.14 -2.42 -8.65
C ASP A 51 20.22 -1.39 -7.97
N PRO A 52 20.25 -1.27 -6.63
CA PRO A 52 19.35 -0.39 -5.90
C PRO A 52 19.75 1.08 -5.98
N ARG A 53 20.92 1.40 -6.57
CA ARG A 53 21.51 2.74 -6.50
C ARG A 53 20.98 3.74 -7.50
N ARG A 54 19.97 3.35 -8.29
CA ARG A 54 19.44 4.14 -9.40
C ARG A 54 17.93 3.99 -9.47
N ALA A 55 17.28 5.01 -10.04
CA ALA A 55 15.90 4.91 -10.46
C ALA A 55 15.80 4.16 -11.79
N TYR A 56 14.71 3.42 -11.97
CA TYR A 56 14.32 2.79 -13.22
C TYR A 56 13.00 3.40 -13.71
N VAL A 57 12.68 3.18 -14.98
CA VAL A 57 11.38 3.52 -15.55
C VAL A 57 10.70 2.29 -16.12
N THR A 58 9.40 2.19 -15.91
CA THR A 58 8.57 1.18 -16.57
C THR A 58 7.61 1.89 -17.51
N GLU A 59 7.57 1.45 -18.75
CA GLU A 59 6.51 1.79 -19.70
C GLU A 59 5.36 0.80 -19.49
N LEU A 60 4.17 1.35 -19.27
CA LEU A 60 2.96 0.59 -18.95
C LEU A 60 2.14 0.33 -20.22
N PRO A 61 1.26 -0.68 -20.25
CA PRO A 61 0.39 -0.96 -21.40
C PRO A 61 -0.36 0.24 -21.98
N SER A 62 -0.75 1.21 -21.16
CA SER A 62 -1.41 2.45 -21.56
C SER A 62 -0.49 3.44 -22.30
N GLY A 63 0.81 3.18 -22.35
CA GLY A 63 1.86 4.09 -22.83
C GLY A 63 2.30 5.11 -21.76
N LYS A 64 1.69 5.09 -20.57
CA LYS A 64 2.16 5.87 -19.42
C LYS A 64 3.48 5.30 -18.90
N ARG A 65 4.19 6.12 -18.13
CA ARG A 65 5.47 5.76 -17.54
C ARG A 65 5.47 6.09 -16.06
N ILE A 66 6.04 5.19 -15.26
CA ILE A 66 6.23 5.38 -13.82
C ILE A 66 7.67 5.03 -13.45
N ALA A 67 8.26 5.83 -12.56
CA ALA A 67 9.59 5.54 -12.04
C ALA A 67 9.54 4.54 -10.88
N LEU A 68 10.50 3.62 -10.84
CA LEU A 68 10.62 2.59 -9.81
C LEU A 68 11.95 2.75 -9.08
N PHE A 69 11.88 2.73 -7.76
CA PHE A 69 13.05 2.62 -6.89
C PHE A 69 13.06 1.24 -6.25
N PHE A 70 14.18 0.53 -6.32
CA PHE A 70 14.36 -0.76 -5.64
C PHE A 70 15.31 -0.55 -4.46
N TYR A 71 14.83 -0.71 -3.23
CA TYR A 71 15.65 -0.42 -2.05
C TYR A 71 16.76 -1.44 -1.81
N ASP A 72 17.78 -1.06 -1.05
CA ASP A 72 18.86 -1.97 -0.64
C ASP A 72 18.33 -3.00 0.38
N GLY A 73 18.06 -4.21 -0.12
CA GLY A 73 17.53 -5.32 0.69
C GLY A 73 18.43 -5.71 1.86
N PRO A 74 19.74 -5.97 1.65
CA PRO A 74 20.68 -6.29 2.72
C PRO A 74 20.76 -5.27 3.84
N ILE A 75 20.83 -3.97 3.54
CA ILE A 75 20.88 -2.93 4.58
C ILE A 75 19.53 -2.81 5.28
N SER A 76 18.41 -2.86 4.54
CA SER A 76 17.07 -2.82 5.13
C SER A 76 16.83 -3.97 6.12
N ARG A 77 17.27 -5.18 5.77
CA ARG A 77 17.28 -6.34 6.68
C ARG A 77 18.19 -6.12 7.88
N GLY A 78 19.36 -5.52 7.67
CA GLY A 78 20.30 -5.20 8.74
C GLY A 78 19.71 -4.28 9.81
N VAL A 79 18.96 -3.27 9.37
CA VAL A 79 18.19 -2.35 10.23
C VAL A 79 17.09 -3.09 10.99
N ALA A 80 16.28 -3.89 10.29
CA ALA A 80 15.13 -4.55 10.89
C ALA A 80 15.50 -5.69 11.85
N PHE A 81 16.51 -6.51 11.53
CA PHE A 81 16.73 -7.81 12.19
C PHE A 81 18.16 -8.07 12.69
N GLU A 82 19.15 -7.24 12.34
CA GLU A 82 20.57 -7.54 12.63
C GLU A 82 21.23 -6.47 13.51
N ARG A 83 20.42 -5.74 14.29
CA ARG A 83 20.87 -4.78 15.31
C ARG A 83 21.77 -3.67 14.76
N LEU A 84 21.57 -3.29 13.49
CA LEU A 84 22.34 -2.19 12.88
C LEU A 84 22.03 -0.84 13.56
N LEU A 85 20.85 -0.71 14.18
CA LEU A 85 20.44 0.47 14.94
C LEU A 85 21.02 0.54 16.36
N ASP A 86 21.86 -0.40 16.80
CA ASP A 86 22.54 -0.30 18.09
C ASP A 86 23.58 0.85 18.09
N ASP A 87 24.05 1.28 16.93
CA ASP A 87 25.07 2.33 16.76
C ASP A 87 24.80 3.16 15.48
N GLY A 88 24.49 4.44 15.66
CA GLY A 88 24.20 5.36 14.55
C GLY A 88 25.40 5.63 13.64
N TYR A 89 26.63 5.59 14.14
CA TYR A 89 27.82 5.74 13.28
C TYR A 89 28.01 4.52 12.40
N ARG A 90 27.87 3.32 12.96
CA ARG A 90 27.91 2.07 12.19
C ARG A 90 26.80 2.04 11.13
N PHE A 91 25.61 2.55 11.47
CA PHE A 91 24.51 2.65 10.51
C PHE A 91 24.85 3.61 9.36
N ALA A 92 25.39 4.80 9.66
CA ALA A 92 25.85 5.74 8.64
C ALA A 92 26.97 5.16 7.76
N GLU A 93 28.00 4.56 8.36
CA GLU A 93 29.09 3.89 7.63
C GLU A 93 28.56 2.80 6.70
N ARG A 94 27.55 2.05 7.15
CA ARG A 94 26.91 1.01 6.32
C ARG A 94 26.21 1.59 5.10
N LEU A 95 25.54 2.73 5.23
CA LEU A 95 24.90 3.43 4.11
C LEU A 95 25.95 4.06 3.18
N MET A 96 26.92 4.80 3.72
CA MET A 96 27.96 5.45 2.93
C MET A 96 28.84 4.42 2.20
N GLY A 97 29.14 3.28 2.82
CA GLY A 97 29.89 2.19 2.21
C GLY A 97 29.16 1.46 1.08
N ALA A 98 27.87 1.76 0.85
CA ALA A 98 27.11 1.16 -0.23
C ALA A 98 27.33 1.86 -1.58
N PHE A 99 27.83 3.10 -1.59
CA PHE A 99 28.20 3.80 -2.83
C PHE A 99 29.35 3.08 -3.55
N GLU A 100 29.35 3.13 -4.89
CA GLU A 100 30.45 2.63 -5.73
C GLU A 100 31.29 3.83 -6.23
N PRO A 101 32.50 4.08 -5.66
CA PRO A 101 33.30 5.27 -5.99
C PRO A 101 33.76 5.35 -7.44
N GLU A 102 33.96 4.19 -8.08
CA GLU A 102 34.46 4.07 -9.45
C GLU A 102 33.40 4.34 -10.53
N ARG A 103 32.14 4.60 -10.13
CA ARG A 103 31.06 4.91 -11.08
C ARG A 103 30.87 6.41 -11.21
N ASP A 104 30.98 6.91 -12.44
CA ASP A 104 30.71 8.31 -12.80
C ASP A 104 29.22 8.71 -12.67
N GLU A 105 28.31 7.74 -12.59
CA GLU A 105 26.86 7.99 -12.46
C GLU A 105 26.48 8.45 -11.04
N ARG A 106 25.48 9.34 -10.96
CA ARG A 106 24.87 9.73 -9.68
C ARG A 106 24.13 8.55 -9.07
N GLN A 107 24.36 8.31 -7.78
CA GLN A 107 23.85 7.17 -7.04
C GLN A 107 22.94 7.62 -5.90
N LEU A 108 21.92 6.82 -5.62
CA LEU A 108 21.05 6.96 -4.45
C LEU A 108 21.17 5.70 -3.60
N VAL A 109 21.75 5.80 -2.40
CA VAL A 109 21.65 4.71 -1.41
C VAL A 109 20.40 4.93 -0.59
N HIS A 110 19.50 3.94 -0.60
CA HIS A 110 18.23 4.04 0.12
C HIS A 110 17.76 2.67 0.63
N ILE A 111 16.99 2.71 1.71
CA ILE A 111 16.45 1.52 2.40
C ILE A 111 14.94 1.67 2.58
N ALA A 112 14.27 0.57 2.90
CA ALA A 112 12.87 0.57 3.28
C ALA A 112 12.64 -0.30 4.52
N THR A 113 12.03 0.28 5.55
CA THR A 113 11.72 -0.36 6.83
C THR A 113 10.45 0.26 7.40
N ASP A 114 9.71 -0.49 8.21
CA ASP A 114 8.55 0.05 8.94
C ASP A 114 8.97 1.16 9.90
N GLY A 115 8.14 2.20 10.05
CA GLY A 115 8.45 3.35 10.89
C GLY A 115 8.61 2.97 12.37
N GLU A 116 7.85 1.96 12.80
CA GLU A 116 7.87 1.34 14.13
C GLU A 116 9.24 0.74 14.46
N THR A 117 10.10 0.51 13.46
CA THR A 117 11.48 0.05 13.67
C THR A 117 12.27 1.02 14.56
N TYR A 118 12.03 2.33 14.44
CA TYR A 118 12.77 3.37 15.14
C TYR A 118 12.07 3.77 16.45
N GLY A 119 12.22 2.93 17.48
CA GLY A 119 11.77 3.20 18.84
C GLY A 119 10.81 2.15 19.41
N HIS A 120 9.93 1.57 18.60
CA HIS A 120 9.01 0.53 19.06
C HIS A 120 9.64 -0.87 19.00
N HIS A 121 10.17 -1.28 17.84
CA HIS A 121 10.84 -2.57 17.69
C HIS A 121 12.30 -2.55 18.17
N HIS A 122 13.00 -1.43 17.98
CA HIS A 122 14.34 -1.20 18.52
C HIS A 122 14.30 0.00 19.46
N ALA A 123 14.42 -0.26 20.76
CA ALA A 123 14.49 0.80 21.76
C ALA A 123 15.66 1.74 21.44
N TYR A 124 15.38 3.05 21.42
CA TYR A 124 16.34 4.10 21.06
C TYR A 124 16.83 4.07 19.59
N GLY A 125 16.17 3.30 18.70
CA GLY A 125 16.52 3.26 17.28
C GLY A 125 16.39 4.64 16.59
N GLU A 126 15.49 5.50 17.07
CA GLU A 126 15.37 6.88 16.63
C GLU A 126 16.61 7.74 16.94
N MET A 127 17.32 7.45 18.04
CA MET A 127 18.57 8.13 18.39
C MET A 127 19.69 7.69 17.45
N ALA A 128 19.77 6.41 17.13
CA ALA A 128 20.74 5.90 16.16
C ALA A 128 20.50 6.49 14.76
N LEU A 129 19.23 6.61 14.33
CA LEU A 129 18.87 7.31 13.10
C LEU A 129 19.32 8.78 13.13
N ALA A 130 19.05 9.50 14.22
CA ALA A 130 19.45 10.91 14.34
C ALA A 130 20.98 11.10 14.26
N VAL A 131 21.75 10.23 14.93
CA VAL A 131 23.22 10.23 14.85
C VAL A 131 23.68 9.92 13.43
N ALA A 132 23.07 8.92 12.77
CA ALA A 132 23.44 8.53 11.42
C ALA A 132 23.21 9.67 10.42
N LEU A 133 22.05 10.32 10.47
CA LEU A 133 21.73 11.47 9.61
C LEU A 133 22.69 12.63 9.85
N SER A 134 22.95 12.99 11.10
CA SER A 134 23.90 14.06 11.44
C SER A 134 25.33 13.75 10.97
N HIS A 135 25.73 12.48 10.99
CA HIS A 135 27.04 12.07 10.51
C HIS A 135 27.14 12.17 8.98
N ILE A 136 26.11 11.71 8.27
CA ILE A 136 26.04 11.77 6.80
C ILE A 136 26.00 13.22 6.31
N GLU A 137 25.24 14.12 6.96
CA GLU A 137 25.19 15.54 6.58
C GLU A 137 26.53 16.27 6.75
N ALA A 138 27.44 15.75 7.57
CA ALA A 138 28.75 16.33 7.78
C ALA A 138 29.75 16.00 6.65
N ASP A 139 29.46 14.98 5.83
CA ASP A 139 30.29 14.59 4.69
C ASP A 139 29.93 15.45 3.46
N PRO A 140 30.86 16.28 2.93
CA PRO A 140 30.58 17.15 1.80
C PRO A 140 30.39 16.42 0.46
N ASP A 141 30.80 15.14 0.37
CA ASP A 141 30.69 14.33 -0.84
C ASP A 141 29.35 13.58 -0.92
N VAL A 142 28.55 13.62 0.15
CA VAL A 142 27.23 13.01 0.22
C VAL A 142 26.16 14.08 0.44
N ARG A 143 24.99 13.87 -0.16
CA ARG A 143 23.82 14.74 0.02
C ARG A 143 22.63 13.93 0.46
N LEU A 144 22.05 14.28 1.61
CA LEU A 144 20.72 13.81 1.96
C LEU A 144 19.69 14.39 1.00
N THR A 145 18.85 13.51 0.45
CA THR A 145 17.81 13.87 -0.52
C THR A 145 16.61 12.95 -0.34
N ASN A 146 15.52 13.27 -1.02
CA ASN A 146 14.35 12.41 -1.11
C ASN A 146 14.17 11.92 -2.55
N TYR A 147 13.32 10.90 -2.74
CA TYR A 147 13.08 10.31 -4.05
C TYR A 147 12.59 11.32 -5.11
N ALA A 148 11.80 12.33 -4.72
CA ALA A 148 11.25 13.29 -5.67
C ALA A 148 12.33 14.25 -6.19
N GLU A 149 13.18 14.77 -5.30
CA GLU A 149 14.31 15.62 -5.68
C GLU A 149 15.34 14.83 -6.51
N PHE A 150 15.70 13.62 -6.09
CA PHE A 150 16.60 12.76 -6.86
C PHE A 150 16.06 12.50 -8.26
N LEU A 151 14.77 12.19 -8.39
CA LEU A 151 14.12 11.92 -9.67
C LEU A 151 14.09 13.15 -10.59
N GLU A 152 13.89 14.34 -10.03
CA GLU A 152 13.89 15.60 -10.79
C GLU A 152 15.28 15.97 -11.32
N LEU A 153 16.31 15.79 -10.49
CA LEU A 153 17.70 16.06 -10.88
C LEU A 153 18.29 14.98 -11.78
N HIS A 154 17.86 13.72 -11.60
CA HIS A 154 18.41 12.54 -12.26
C HIS A 154 17.31 11.62 -12.81
N PRO A 155 16.61 12.03 -13.90
CA PRO A 155 15.56 11.21 -14.48
C PRO A 155 16.06 9.82 -14.94
N PRO A 156 15.28 8.74 -14.72
CA PRO A 156 15.69 7.38 -15.03
C PRO A 156 15.83 7.17 -16.53
N THR A 157 16.97 6.64 -16.94
CA THR A 157 17.22 6.20 -18.31
C THR A 157 17.11 4.67 -18.46
N TRP A 158 17.35 3.93 -17.38
CA TRP A 158 17.25 2.48 -17.35
C TRP A 158 15.80 2.05 -17.22
N GLU A 159 15.44 1.02 -17.98
CA GLU A 159 14.12 0.41 -17.92
C GLU A 159 14.09 -0.77 -16.96
N ALA A 160 12.97 -0.97 -16.29
CA ALA A 160 12.70 -2.15 -15.47
C ALA A 160 11.38 -2.81 -15.85
N GLN A 161 11.36 -4.14 -15.73
CA GLN A 161 10.15 -4.96 -15.73
C GLN A 161 9.97 -5.54 -14.33
N ILE A 162 8.79 -5.38 -13.76
CA ILE A 162 8.45 -5.95 -12.47
C ILE A 162 8.12 -7.44 -12.60
N ALA A 163 8.27 -8.16 -11.49
CA ALA A 163 7.64 -9.46 -11.31
C ALA A 163 6.19 -9.24 -10.83
N GLU A 164 5.24 -9.79 -11.57
CA GLU A 164 3.81 -9.61 -11.32
C GLU A 164 3.35 -10.21 -9.99
N ARG A 165 2.38 -9.55 -9.34
CA ARG A 165 1.70 -10.02 -8.12
C ARG A 165 2.69 -10.40 -7.01
N THR A 166 3.67 -9.53 -6.80
CA THR A 166 4.69 -9.68 -5.76
C THR A 166 4.49 -8.69 -4.62
N SER A 167 5.11 -8.95 -3.48
CA SER A 167 5.16 -8.06 -2.31
C SER A 167 6.53 -8.15 -1.63
N TRP A 168 6.89 -7.21 -0.75
CA TRP A 168 8.18 -7.25 -0.06
C TRP A 168 8.26 -8.33 1.04
N SER A 169 7.12 -8.76 1.59
CA SER A 169 7.04 -9.51 2.85
C SER A 169 6.53 -10.96 2.66
N CYS A 170 6.28 -11.40 1.43
CA CYS A 170 5.91 -12.78 1.11
C CYS A 170 6.73 -13.34 -0.06
N ALA A 171 7.45 -14.44 0.20
CA ALA A 171 8.21 -15.17 -0.83
C ALA A 171 7.32 -15.79 -1.93
N HIS A 172 6.02 -15.93 -1.66
CA HIS A 172 5.02 -16.48 -2.58
C HIS A 172 4.19 -15.37 -3.26
N GLY A 173 4.74 -14.17 -3.39
CA GLY A 173 4.08 -13.05 -4.07
C GLY A 173 3.05 -12.35 -3.18
N ILE A 174 1.77 -12.40 -3.55
CA ILE A 174 0.65 -11.86 -2.74
C ILE A 174 -0.13 -12.93 -1.99
N GLU A 175 0.31 -14.19 -2.03
CA GLU A 175 -0.47 -15.31 -1.49
C GLU A 175 -0.67 -15.22 0.03
N ARG A 176 0.15 -14.46 0.76
CA ARG A 176 -0.08 -14.15 2.18
C ARG A 176 -1.48 -13.58 2.43
N TRP A 177 -2.02 -12.75 1.54
CA TRP A 177 -3.31 -12.07 1.76
C TRP A 177 -4.52 -12.77 1.11
N ARG A 178 -4.33 -13.99 0.57
CA ARG A 178 -5.43 -14.69 -0.13
C ARG A 178 -5.44 -16.22 0.00
N ALA A 179 -4.33 -16.86 0.33
CA ALA A 179 -4.23 -18.31 0.33
C ALA A 179 -3.40 -18.86 1.50
N ASP A 180 -3.44 -20.19 1.64
CA ASP A 180 -2.57 -20.93 2.55
C ASP A 180 -1.17 -21.10 1.95
N CYS A 181 -0.42 -20.01 1.88
CA CYS A 181 0.94 -20.01 1.35
C CYS A 181 2.00 -20.55 2.33
N GLY A 182 1.60 -20.97 3.53
CA GLY A 182 2.51 -21.48 4.57
C GLY A 182 3.43 -20.42 5.20
N CYS A 183 3.30 -19.14 4.83
CA CYS A 183 3.97 -18.06 5.53
C CYS A 183 3.30 -17.84 6.90
N ASN A 184 3.82 -18.51 7.93
CA ASN A 184 3.35 -18.44 9.29
C ASN A 184 4.48 -18.24 10.31
N SER A 185 4.11 -17.87 11.53
CA SER A 185 5.03 -17.65 12.66
C SER A 185 5.38 -18.93 13.42
N GLY A 186 5.10 -20.13 12.86
CA GLY A 186 5.42 -21.42 13.48
C GLY A 186 4.50 -21.84 14.62
N THR A 187 3.32 -21.23 14.74
CA THR A 187 2.37 -21.43 15.86
C THR A 187 1.50 -22.70 15.74
N GLY A 188 1.65 -23.47 14.64
CA GLY A 188 0.88 -24.69 14.38
C GLY A 188 -0.50 -24.47 13.75
N TRP A 189 -0.91 -23.21 13.55
CA TRP A 189 -2.12 -22.85 12.83
C TRP A 189 -1.89 -22.82 11.30
N HIS A 190 -2.96 -23.03 10.54
CA HIS A 190 -2.94 -23.00 9.07
C HIS A 190 -3.69 -21.79 8.52
N GLN A 191 -3.35 -21.36 7.30
CA GLN A 191 -3.91 -20.14 6.71
C GLN A 191 -5.07 -20.43 5.72
N ARG A 192 -5.60 -21.67 5.71
CA ARG A 192 -6.72 -22.10 4.85
C ARG A 192 -7.99 -21.26 4.96
N TRP A 193 -8.17 -20.53 6.06
CA TRP A 193 -9.31 -19.63 6.29
C TRP A 193 -9.28 -18.38 5.37
N ARG A 194 -8.10 -18.00 4.85
CA ARG A 194 -7.94 -16.77 4.06
C ARG A 194 -8.73 -16.82 2.75
N ALA A 195 -8.71 -17.94 2.02
CA ALA A 195 -9.42 -18.03 0.74
C ALA A 195 -10.94 -17.91 0.91
N PRO A 196 -11.62 -18.72 1.77
CA PRO A 196 -13.06 -18.58 2.00
C PRO A 196 -13.46 -17.20 2.53
N LEU A 197 -12.68 -16.63 3.46
CA LEU A 197 -12.96 -15.28 3.96
C LEU A 197 -12.86 -14.25 2.84
N ARG A 198 -11.81 -14.33 2.01
CA ARG A 198 -11.61 -13.39 0.90
C ARG A 198 -12.75 -13.49 -0.12
N GLU A 199 -13.16 -14.69 -0.47
CA GLU A 199 -14.30 -14.93 -1.37
C GLU A 199 -15.62 -14.37 -0.80
N ALA A 200 -15.84 -14.53 0.51
CA ALA A 200 -17.01 -13.97 1.18
C ALA A 200 -17.02 -12.43 1.18
N LEU A 201 -15.85 -11.80 1.41
CA LEU A 201 -15.71 -10.34 1.35
C LEU A 201 -15.85 -9.81 -0.08
N ASP A 202 -15.27 -10.50 -1.06
CA ASP A 202 -15.37 -10.14 -2.48
C ASP A 202 -16.81 -10.21 -2.98
N TRP A 203 -17.57 -11.23 -2.56
CA TRP A 203 -19.00 -11.30 -2.81
C TRP A 203 -19.75 -10.15 -2.13
N LEU A 204 -19.49 -9.91 -0.84
CA LEU A 204 -20.16 -8.85 -0.08
C LEU A 204 -19.93 -7.49 -0.75
N ARG A 205 -18.68 -7.16 -1.09
CA ARG A 205 -18.33 -5.93 -1.81
C ARG A 205 -19.10 -5.82 -3.13
N ALA A 206 -19.07 -6.85 -3.97
CA ALA A 206 -19.70 -6.81 -5.29
C ALA A 206 -21.22 -6.56 -5.20
N GLU A 207 -21.90 -7.19 -4.24
CA GLU A 207 -23.34 -6.98 -4.03
C GLU A 207 -23.63 -5.59 -3.43
N LEU A 208 -22.78 -5.09 -2.51
CA LEU A 208 -22.94 -3.76 -1.94
C LEU A 208 -22.71 -2.67 -2.97
N ASP A 209 -21.69 -2.79 -3.82
CA ASP A 209 -21.36 -1.81 -4.87
C ASP A 209 -22.54 -1.63 -5.85
N ARG A 210 -23.17 -2.73 -6.27
CA ARG A 210 -24.36 -2.68 -7.15
C ARG A 210 -25.52 -1.90 -6.53
N GLU A 211 -25.77 -2.13 -5.25
CA GLU A 211 -26.94 -1.59 -4.55
C GLU A 211 -26.68 -0.16 -4.07
N LEU A 212 -25.42 0.16 -3.76
CA LEU A 212 -24.92 1.50 -3.53
C LEU A 212 -25.17 2.39 -4.76
N GLU A 213 -24.76 1.94 -5.95
CA GLU A 213 -24.91 2.71 -7.19
C GLU A 213 -26.37 3.01 -7.53
N GLU A 214 -27.26 2.02 -7.40
CA GLU A 214 -28.68 2.22 -7.64
C GLU A 214 -29.31 3.16 -6.59
N ALA A 215 -29.03 2.95 -5.30
CA ALA A 215 -29.65 3.72 -4.23
C ALA A 215 -29.11 5.14 -4.07
N ALA A 216 -27.89 5.40 -4.54
CA ALA A 216 -27.28 6.72 -4.49
C ALA A 216 -27.69 7.60 -5.67
N ARG A 217 -28.19 7.04 -6.78
CA ARG A 217 -28.42 7.77 -8.06
C ARG A 217 -29.19 9.09 -7.92
N GLU A 218 -30.21 9.14 -7.06
CA GLU A 218 -31.03 10.35 -6.86
C GLU A 218 -30.44 11.37 -5.86
N LEU A 219 -29.42 10.96 -5.10
CA LEU A 219 -28.78 11.76 -4.04
C LEU A 219 -27.38 12.24 -4.44
N LEU A 220 -26.62 11.37 -5.10
CA LEU A 220 -25.23 11.52 -5.51
C LEU A 220 -25.15 11.03 -6.97
N PRO A 221 -25.20 11.92 -7.98
CA PRO A 221 -25.21 11.54 -9.38
C PRO A 221 -24.01 10.68 -9.79
N ASP A 222 -22.85 10.94 -9.18
CA ASP A 222 -21.66 10.09 -9.26
C ASP A 222 -21.26 9.64 -7.84
N VAL A 223 -21.71 8.45 -7.44
CA VAL A 223 -21.42 7.90 -6.11
C VAL A 223 -19.94 7.57 -5.93
N TRP A 224 -19.21 7.27 -7.00
CA TRP A 224 -17.80 6.89 -6.93
C TRP A 224 -16.92 8.11 -6.71
N ALA A 225 -17.18 9.20 -7.47
CA ALA A 225 -16.55 10.49 -7.19
C ALA A 225 -16.91 11.01 -5.79
N ALA A 226 -18.17 10.86 -5.36
CA ALA A 226 -18.59 11.27 -4.02
C ALA A 226 -17.91 10.44 -2.92
N ARG A 227 -17.74 9.12 -3.11
CA ARG A 227 -16.99 8.24 -2.20
C ARG A 227 -15.54 8.71 -2.05
N ASP A 228 -14.88 9.04 -3.15
CA ASP A 228 -13.48 9.49 -3.14
C ASP A 228 -13.34 10.85 -2.45
N ALA A 229 -14.27 11.77 -2.72
CA ALA A 229 -14.34 13.08 -2.06
C ALA A 229 -14.72 12.99 -0.56
N TYR A 230 -15.36 11.90 -0.13
CA TYR A 230 -15.87 11.74 1.24
C TYR A 230 -14.76 11.75 2.30
N ILE A 231 -13.50 11.54 1.90
CA ILE A 231 -12.35 11.68 2.79
C ILE A 231 -12.32 13.06 3.49
N GLY A 232 -12.78 14.13 2.83
CA GLY A 232 -12.88 15.45 3.44
C GLY A 232 -13.81 15.49 4.66
N VAL A 233 -14.94 14.78 4.59
CA VAL A 233 -15.89 14.66 5.70
C VAL A 233 -15.39 13.71 6.78
N VAL A 234 -14.66 12.66 6.40
CA VAL A 234 -14.03 11.73 7.36
C VAL A 234 -13.01 12.46 8.23
N LEU A 235 -12.17 13.31 7.61
CA LEU A 235 -11.11 14.07 8.30
C LEU A 235 -11.67 15.24 9.13
N ASP A 236 -12.74 15.88 8.65
CA ASP A 236 -13.45 16.93 9.37
C ASP A 236 -14.96 16.69 9.32
N ARG A 237 -15.52 16.25 10.47
CA ARG A 237 -16.95 15.94 10.63
C ARG A 237 -17.80 17.15 10.98
N SER A 238 -17.27 18.37 10.88
CA SER A 238 -18.01 19.61 11.12
C SER A 238 -19.22 19.76 10.18
N GLU A 239 -20.22 20.51 10.62
CA GLU A 239 -21.37 20.84 9.76
C GLU A 239 -20.94 21.59 8.50
N GLU A 240 -19.94 22.46 8.62
CA GLU A 240 -19.39 23.22 7.51
C GLU A 240 -18.76 22.30 6.45
N SER A 241 -17.94 21.33 6.88
CA SER A 241 -17.34 20.33 5.98
C SER A 241 -18.39 19.50 5.26
N ARG A 242 -19.41 19.04 6.00
CA ARG A 242 -20.54 18.30 5.42
C ARG A 242 -21.31 19.14 4.41
N GLN A 243 -21.59 20.41 4.72
CA GLN A 243 -22.31 21.30 3.81
C GLN A 243 -21.51 21.50 2.51
N ARG A 244 -20.22 21.82 2.60
CA ARG A 244 -19.34 21.97 1.43
C ARG A 244 -19.29 20.70 0.57
N PHE A 245 -19.28 19.53 1.20
CA PHE A 245 -19.31 18.25 0.50
C PHE A 245 -20.61 18.09 -0.31
N PHE A 246 -21.77 18.26 0.31
CA PHE A 246 -23.05 18.09 -0.39
C PHE A 246 -23.28 19.18 -1.45
N ASP A 247 -22.84 20.41 -1.22
CA ASP A 247 -22.90 21.49 -2.22
C ASP A 247 -22.07 21.15 -3.48
N ALA A 248 -20.99 20.38 -3.32
CA ALA A 248 -20.12 19.98 -4.43
C ALA A 248 -20.55 18.67 -5.12
N GLN A 249 -21.15 17.74 -4.38
CA GLN A 249 -21.45 16.39 -4.87
C GLN A 249 -22.92 16.18 -5.27
N CYS A 250 -23.82 17.11 -4.94
CA CYS A 250 -25.25 17.01 -5.24
C CYS A 250 -25.69 18.12 -6.22
N GLU A 251 -26.64 17.81 -7.10
CA GLU A 251 -27.25 18.80 -8.01
C GLU A 251 -28.31 19.67 -7.34
N ARG A 252 -28.76 19.29 -6.14
CA ARG A 252 -29.79 19.98 -5.37
C ARG A 252 -29.50 19.89 -3.88
N ALA A 253 -30.13 20.80 -3.12
CA ALA A 253 -30.18 20.68 -1.68
C ALA A 253 -30.93 19.40 -1.27
N LEU A 254 -30.33 18.66 -0.33
CA LEU A 254 -30.91 17.47 0.27
C LEU A 254 -31.67 17.84 1.54
N THR A 255 -32.78 17.16 1.79
CA THR A 255 -33.48 17.22 3.07
C THR A 255 -32.65 16.54 4.17
N PRO A 256 -32.93 16.78 5.47
CA PRO A 256 -32.20 16.13 6.56
C PRO A 256 -32.21 14.59 6.49
N ALA A 257 -33.33 13.99 6.04
CA ALA A 257 -33.45 12.55 5.88
C ALA A 257 -32.59 12.03 4.70
N GLU A 258 -32.54 12.78 3.60
CA GLU A 258 -31.71 12.47 2.43
C GLU A 258 -30.22 12.61 2.73
N VAL A 259 -29.84 13.64 3.50
CA VAL A 259 -28.45 13.79 4.00
C VAL A 259 -28.06 12.59 4.85
N GLN A 260 -28.92 12.16 5.78
CA GLN A 260 -28.66 10.97 6.59
C GLN A 260 -28.48 9.74 5.70
N ARG A 261 -29.39 9.52 4.75
CA ARG A 261 -29.32 8.39 3.82
C ARG A 261 -28.03 8.39 2.98
N ALA A 262 -27.63 9.56 2.46
CA ALA A 262 -26.39 9.70 1.69
C ALA A 262 -25.15 9.38 2.54
N LEU A 263 -25.11 9.85 3.80
CA LEU A 263 -24.02 9.50 4.72
C LEU A 263 -23.98 8.01 5.05
N GLU A 264 -25.13 7.36 5.24
CA GLU A 264 -25.18 5.91 5.48
C GLU A 264 -24.65 5.11 4.28
N LEU A 265 -24.96 5.54 3.05
CA LEU A 265 -24.43 4.96 1.80
C LEU A 265 -22.91 5.16 1.68
N LEU A 266 -22.40 6.34 2.03
CA LEU A 266 -20.96 6.64 1.99
C LEU A 266 -20.18 5.88 3.08
N GLU A 267 -20.73 5.77 4.29
CA GLU A 267 -20.15 4.94 5.36
C GLU A 267 -20.21 3.44 5.02
N LEU A 268 -21.26 2.99 4.31
CA LEU A 268 -21.34 1.62 3.80
C LEU A 268 -20.16 1.33 2.86
N SER A 269 -19.94 2.20 1.86
CA SER A 269 -18.83 2.09 0.91
C SER A 269 -17.47 2.15 1.62
N ARG A 270 -17.32 3.07 2.58
CA ARG A 270 -16.11 3.17 3.41
C ARG A 270 -15.82 1.88 4.16
N HIS A 271 -16.80 1.26 4.80
CA HIS A 271 -16.61 0.00 5.51
C HIS A 271 -16.33 -1.18 4.57
N ALA A 272 -16.91 -1.18 3.36
CA ALA A 272 -16.59 -2.15 2.32
C ALA A 272 -15.13 -2.03 1.82
N MET A 273 -14.52 -0.84 1.87
CA MET A 273 -13.07 -0.68 1.64
C MET A 273 -12.24 -1.14 2.84
N LEU A 274 -12.63 -0.73 4.06
CA LEU A 274 -11.86 -1.01 5.28
C LEU A 274 -11.74 -2.51 5.60
N MET A 275 -12.71 -3.34 5.20
CA MET A 275 -12.63 -4.79 5.38
C MET A 275 -11.49 -5.47 4.58
N TYR A 276 -10.78 -4.73 3.71
CA TYR A 276 -9.58 -5.22 3.02
C TYR A 276 -8.26 -4.78 3.65
N THR A 277 -8.28 -4.21 4.85
CA THR A 277 -7.05 -3.79 5.55
C THR A 277 -6.08 -4.96 5.67
N SER A 278 -4.86 -4.80 5.14
CA SER A 278 -3.91 -5.89 4.91
C SER A 278 -3.41 -6.57 6.19
N CYS A 279 -3.34 -5.86 7.31
CA CYS A 279 -2.90 -6.42 8.60
C CYS A 279 -3.79 -7.57 9.08
N GLY A 280 -5.09 -7.56 8.74
CA GLY A 280 -6.04 -8.62 9.08
C GLY A 280 -5.81 -9.95 8.38
N TRP A 281 -4.79 -10.05 7.53
CA TRP A 281 -4.41 -11.27 6.80
C TRP A 281 -2.98 -11.70 7.09
N PHE A 282 -2.23 -10.92 7.87
CA PHE A 282 -0.80 -11.11 8.00
C PHE A 282 -0.46 -12.29 8.93
N PHE A 283 -1.22 -12.42 10.01
CA PHE A 283 -1.01 -13.40 11.09
C PHE A 283 -1.68 -14.74 10.83
N ASP A 284 -1.35 -15.72 11.67
CA ASP A 284 -1.64 -17.13 11.44
C ASP A 284 -3.11 -17.50 11.73
N GLU A 285 -3.72 -16.80 12.70
CA GLU A 285 -4.93 -17.23 13.40
C GLU A 285 -6.10 -16.27 13.14
N LEU A 286 -7.30 -16.83 12.97
CA LEU A 286 -8.49 -16.09 12.54
C LEU A 286 -9.01 -15.13 13.63
N SER A 287 -8.82 -15.46 14.92
CA SER A 287 -9.22 -14.62 16.05
C SER A 287 -8.18 -13.59 16.47
N ASP A 288 -7.10 -13.42 15.70
CA ASP A 288 -6.16 -12.31 15.90
C ASP A 288 -6.90 -10.97 15.86
N LEU A 289 -6.44 -10.01 16.66
CA LEU A 289 -7.04 -8.68 16.77
C LEU A 289 -7.21 -8.01 15.39
N SER A 290 -6.21 -8.16 14.52
CA SER A 290 -6.19 -7.57 13.18
C SER A 290 -7.27 -8.18 12.28
N THR A 291 -7.43 -9.50 12.35
CA THR A 291 -8.44 -10.24 11.59
C THR A 291 -9.85 -9.94 12.10
N ILE A 292 -10.02 -9.86 13.42
CA ILE A 292 -11.27 -9.43 14.05
C ILE A 292 -11.64 -8.02 13.58
N GLN A 293 -10.68 -7.10 13.45
CA GLN A 293 -10.96 -5.75 12.97
C GLN A 293 -11.52 -5.75 11.54
N VAL A 294 -10.99 -6.57 10.64
CA VAL A 294 -11.54 -6.79 9.29
C VAL A 294 -12.98 -7.32 9.35
N LEU A 295 -13.24 -8.31 10.21
CA LEU A 295 -14.58 -8.87 10.40
C LEU A 295 -15.56 -7.83 11.00
N GLN A 296 -15.09 -6.95 11.87
CA GLN A 296 -15.90 -5.85 12.41
C GLN A 296 -16.25 -4.83 11.32
N TYR A 297 -15.35 -4.52 10.40
CA TYR A 297 -15.66 -3.67 9.24
C TYR A 297 -16.69 -4.32 8.32
N ALA A 298 -16.52 -5.61 8.00
CA ALA A 298 -17.51 -6.36 7.23
C ALA A 298 -18.86 -6.41 7.94
N GLY A 299 -18.88 -6.66 9.25
CA GLY A 299 -20.09 -6.66 10.07
C GLY A 299 -20.78 -5.29 10.11
N ARG A 300 -20.01 -4.19 10.14
CA ARG A 300 -20.56 -2.84 10.06
C ARG A 300 -21.13 -2.52 8.68
N ALA A 301 -20.48 -2.98 7.59
CA ALA A 301 -21.03 -2.88 6.25
C ALA A 301 -22.36 -3.65 6.13
N VAL A 302 -22.41 -4.88 6.64
CA VAL A 302 -23.65 -5.69 6.70
C VAL A 302 -24.73 -4.99 7.52
N GLN A 303 -24.41 -4.45 8.69
CA GLN A 303 -25.38 -3.73 9.53
C GLN A 303 -25.99 -2.52 8.81
N LEU A 304 -25.17 -1.73 8.13
CA LEU A 304 -25.64 -0.60 7.32
C LEU A 304 -26.51 -1.10 6.17
N ALA A 305 -26.05 -2.10 5.43
CA ALA A 305 -26.79 -2.69 4.32
C ALA A 305 -28.16 -3.24 4.76
N THR A 306 -28.24 -3.86 5.93
CA THR A 306 -29.51 -4.33 6.52
C THR A 306 -30.49 -3.17 6.74
N GLY A 307 -30.03 -2.07 7.34
CA GLY A 307 -30.87 -0.87 7.51
C GLY A 307 -31.28 -0.24 6.18
N LEU A 308 -30.42 -0.33 5.16
CA LEU A 308 -30.62 0.34 3.88
C LEU A 308 -31.46 -0.47 2.89
N PHE A 309 -31.36 -1.80 2.94
CA PHE A 309 -31.75 -2.75 1.89
C PHE A 309 -32.35 -4.08 2.41
N GLY A 310 -32.40 -4.30 3.73
CA GLY A 310 -32.90 -5.53 4.35
C GLY A 310 -31.85 -6.65 4.52
N ASP A 311 -32.28 -7.76 5.12
CA ASP A 311 -31.39 -8.77 5.74
C ASP A 311 -30.62 -9.71 4.77
N ARG A 312 -30.81 -9.57 3.45
CA ARG A 312 -30.22 -10.52 2.48
C ARG A 312 -28.69 -10.58 2.54
N PHE A 313 -28.04 -9.47 2.90
CA PHE A 313 -26.58 -9.38 2.97
C PHE A 313 -26.03 -10.16 4.16
N GLU A 314 -26.69 -10.06 5.31
CA GLU A 314 -26.30 -10.82 6.49
C GLU A 314 -26.44 -12.32 6.26
N LEU A 315 -27.57 -12.75 5.68
CA LEU A 315 -27.82 -14.15 5.36
C LEU A 315 -26.78 -14.67 4.36
N GLY A 316 -26.61 -14.00 3.22
CA GLY A 316 -25.68 -14.46 2.18
C GLY A 316 -24.21 -14.42 2.60
N PHE A 317 -23.83 -13.51 3.51
CA PHE A 317 -22.47 -13.45 4.07
C PHE A 317 -22.22 -14.62 5.02
N ARG A 318 -23.16 -14.89 5.94
CA ARG A 318 -23.06 -16.03 6.88
C ARG A 318 -23.03 -17.37 6.17
N GLU A 319 -23.83 -17.55 5.12
CA GLU A 319 -23.84 -18.77 4.31
C GLU A 319 -22.47 -19.05 3.68
N ARG A 320 -21.79 -18.01 3.17
CA ARG A 320 -20.45 -18.14 2.55
C ARG A 320 -19.36 -18.41 3.57
N LEU A 321 -19.45 -17.78 4.75
CA LEU A 321 -18.51 -18.06 5.85
C LEU A 321 -18.66 -19.47 6.42
N ALA A 322 -19.82 -20.12 6.22
CA ALA A 322 -20.09 -21.47 6.69
C ALA A 322 -19.69 -22.58 5.69
N ALA A 323 -19.38 -22.22 4.43
CA ALA A 323 -19.01 -23.14 3.36
C ALA A 323 -17.53 -23.58 3.44
#